data_AF-A0A964ZZM2-F1
#
_entry.id   AF-A0A964ZZM2-F1
#
_cell.length_a   1.000
_cell.length_b   1.000
_cell.length_c   1.000
_cell.angle_alpha   90.00
_cell.angle_beta   90.00
_cell.angle_gamma   90.00
#
_symmetry.space_group_name_H-M   'P 1'
#
loop_
_entity.id
_entity.type
_entity.pdbx_description
1 polymer ?
#
loop_
_entity_poly.entity_id
_entity_poly.type
_entity_poly.pdbx_seq_one_letter_code
_entity_poly.pdbx_strand_id
1 'polypeptide(L)'
;MPRSGTRGGIAARAIRRRSFARRHHRDDLDPAGKRCTTFVNAPAGAGRSHHPTDLAHVPRRLRRPIRRARENPMSQTFDVVDVHAHILLPGVMGTCGHAGPEMGVRPDGTQFFRAGDYVLENVKFVDSPFSDARKRVEHMDQLGIHQQLVSPNPITFFYHQPASEAIRFNQRTNDEIAEICRHHPRLVGAAGLPMQQPDAACAELHRAVTQLGLKSSYIGSDVNGVPLSDPRWNDLWAEHETLGVPLVVHPEPRTVSRGPDPIFGPWDMDIIFGFAIDEALAVAHLLFGGVLDRHPGLHVHVAHGGGFAPFQKGRLEAALERRPWGKGLLQRSFDEQWAQLSFDTAVHRTDAREVPRQDQFARSFARGCRKNPRGQRPTDLCHRSRLVTLLSEVAAARRRRRTR
;
A
#
# COMPACT_ATOMS: atom_id res chain seq x y z
N MET A 1 -69.04 15.04 -27.73
CA MET A 1 -69.11 16.50 -27.48
C MET A 1 -70.06 16.74 -26.31
N PRO A 2 -69.85 17.75 -25.43
CA PRO A 2 -68.56 18.29 -24.98
C PRO A 2 -68.51 18.75 -23.48
N ARG A 3 -67.28 18.97 -22.95
CA ARG A 3 -66.90 19.87 -21.81
C ARG A 3 -67.44 19.50 -20.40
N SER A 4 -66.79 19.81 -19.27
CA SER A 4 -65.54 20.53 -18.89
C SER A 4 -64.94 19.85 -17.63
N GLY A 5 -63.74 20.11 -17.10
CA GLY A 5 -62.63 20.97 -17.51
C GLY A 5 -61.98 21.69 -16.31
N THR A 6 -60.83 21.22 -15.82
CA THR A 6 -59.87 22.02 -15.02
C THR A 6 -58.47 21.37 -15.06
N ARG A 7 -57.43 22.17 -15.28
CA ARG A 7 -56.01 21.78 -15.21
C ARG A 7 -55.41 22.35 -13.93
N GLY A 8 -54.65 21.55 -13.19
CA GLY A 8 -53.80 22.01 -12.07
C GLY A 8 -52.35 21.66 -12.34
N GLY A 9 -51.56 22.61 -12.86
CA GLY A 9 -50.13 22.44 -13.09
C GLY A 9 -49.30 22.92 -11.90
N ILE A 10 -48.34 22.12 -11.43
CA ILE A 10 -47.38 22.53 -10.41
C ILE A 10 -46.21 23.25 -11.10
N ALA A 11 -45.94 24.49 -10.70
CA ALA A 11 -44.99 25.36 -11.39
C ALA A 11 -43.53 25.04 -11.01
N ALA A 12 -42.71 24.68 -12.00
CA ALA A 12 -41.26 24.63 -11.85
C ALA A 12 -40.68 26.06 -11.77
N ARG A 13 -40.06 26.42 -10.64
CA ARG A 13 -39.49 27.75 -10.41
C ARG A 13 -38.12 27.86 -11.09
N ALA A 14 -38.07 28.49 -12.27
CA ALA A 14 -36.84 28.67 -13.02
C ALA A 14 -35.87 29.65 -12.33
N ILE A 15 -34.68 29.16 -11.94
CA ILE A 15 -33.58 30.00 -11.47
C ILE A 15 -32.91 30.67 -12.68
N ARG A 16 -32.96 32.01 -12.74
CA ARG A 16 -32.37 32.80 -13.83
C ARG A 16 -30.85 32.69 -13.81
N ARG A 17 -30.26 32.07 -14.84
CA ARG A 17 -28.81 32.18 -15.11
C ARG A 17 -28.50 33.61 -15.56
N ARG A 18 -27.64 34.32 -14.84
CA ARG A 18 -27.04 35.57 -15.33
C ARG A 18 -25.86 35.23 -16.25
N SER A 19 -25.99 35.60 -17.52
CA SER A 19 -24.89 35.62 -18.47
C SER A 19 -23.94 36.78 -18.15
N PHE A 20 -22.63 36.52 -18.10
CA PHE A 20 -21.62 37.58 -18.12
C PHE A 20 -20.96 37.61 -19.50
N ALA A 21 -21.07 38.76 -20.17
CA ALA A 21 -20.55 38.94 -21.52
C ALA A 21 -19.04 39.12 -21.53
N ARG A 22 -18.38 38.62 -22.58
CA ARG A 22 -17.00 38.98 -22.91
C ARG A 22 -16.92 40.48 -23.21
N ARG A 23 -15.88 41.16 -22.72
CA ARG A 23 -15.40 42.41 -23.32
C ARG A 23 -13.92 42.26 -23.65
N HIS A 24 -13.57 42.60 -24.88
CA HIS A 24 -12.20 42.90 -25.26
C HIS A 24 -11.87 44.32 -24.80
N HIS A 25 -10.62 44.56 -24.41
CA HIS A 25 -9.91 45.82 -24.70
C HIS A 25 -8.43 45.50 -24.92
N ARG A 26 -7.78 46.34 -25.73
CA ARG A 26 -6.39 46.21 -26.20
C ARG A 26 -5.41 46.96 -25.29
N ASP A 27 -4.19 46.41 -25.25
CA ASP A 27 -2.86 47.05 -25.37
C ASP A 27 -2.62 48.45 -24.77
N ASP A 28 -1.62 48.54 -23.87
CA ASP A 28 -0.62 49.63 -23.77
C ASP A 28 0.60 49.19 -22.92
N LEU A 29 1.74 49.89 -23.04
CA LEU A 29 3.09 49.49 -22.56
C LEU A 29 3.88 50.68 -21.95
N ASP A 30 4.95 50.56 -21.14
CA ASP A 30 5.70 49.39 -20.63
C ASP A 30 5.98 49.50 -19.09
N PRO A 31 7.17 49.93 -18.58
CA PRO A 31 8.43 49.18 -18.46
C PRO A 31 8.92 48.88 -17.03
N ALA A 32 10.06 48.18 -16.98
CA ALA A 32 11.07 48.21 -15.90
C ALA A 32 10.74 47.58 -14.51
N GLY A 33 10.82 46.24 -14.47
CA GLY A 33 11.85 45.55 -13.68
C GLY A 33 11.86 45.59 -12.13
N LYS A 34 11.64 44.39 -11.57
CA LYS A 34 12.14 43.83 -10.28
C LYS A 34 11.29 43.96 -9.00
N ARG A 35 10.82 42.78 -8.56
CA ARG A 35 10.71 42.19 -7.20
C ARG A 35 10.44 43.12 -6.00
N CYS A 36 9.41 42.77 -5.23
CA CYS A 36 9.31 43.11 -3.81
C CYS A 36 9.00 41.87 -2.97
N THR A 37 9.86 41.57 -2.00
CA THR A 37 9.65 40.65 -0.88
C THR A 37 9.53 41.48 0.39
N THR A 38 8.48 41.28 1.19
CA THR A 38 8.31 41.97 2.48
C THR A 38 8.50 41.01 3.66
N PHE A 39 9.56 41.27 4.45
CA PHE A 39 9.70 40.88 5.85
C PHE A 39 9.55 42.15 6.71
N VAL A 40 9.15 42.02 7.98
CA VAL A 40 9.14 43.14 8.94
C VAL A 40 9.84 42.73 10.25
N ASN A 41 11.06 43.28 10.39
CA ASN A 41 11.73 43.82 11.59
C ASN A 41 11.73 43.11 12.96
N ALA A 42 12.95 42.91 13.47
CA ALA A 42 13.36 43.28 14.84
C ALA A 42 14.81 43.88 14.78
N PRO A 43 15.20 44.80 15.68
CA PRO A 43 16.31 45.75 15.43
C PRO A 43 17.72 45.28 15.85
N ALA A 44 18.73 45.96 15.31
CA ALA A 44 20.16 45.67 15.53
C ALA A 44 20.79 46.46 16.71
N GLY A 45 21.86 45.90 17.29
CA GLY A 45 22.73 46.54 18.30
C GLY A 45 24.20 46.47 17.88
N ALA A 46 24.89 47.61 17.94
CA ALA A 46 26.16 47.87 17.25
C ALA A 46 27.43 47.14 17.77
N GLY A 47 28.28 46.74 16.82
CA GLY A 47 29.65 47.27 16.69
C GLY A 47 30.81 46.60 17.42
N ARG A 48 31.82 46.13 16.67
CA ARG A 48 33.17 46.73 16.53
C ARG A 48 34.08 45.89 15.63
N SER A 49 35.12 46.54 15.08
CA SER A 49 36.13 46.00 14.16
C SER A 49 37.32 45.35 14.89
N HIS A 50 38.04 44.43 14.23
CA HIS A 50 39.51 44.43 14.10
C HIS A 50 40.00 43.42 13.04
N HIS A 51 41.24 43.62 12.57
CA HIS A 51 41.91 42.88 11.48
C HIS A 51 42.76 41.69 12.00
N PRO A 52 43.34 40.84 11.12
CA PRO A 52 43.74 39.47 11.47
C PRO A 52 45.22 39.27 11.82
N THR A 53 45.48 38.28 12.69
CA THR A 53 46.64 37.34 12.84
C THR A 53 46.35 36.56 14.14
N ASP A 54 46.69 35.29 14.36
CA ASP A 54 47.95 34.59 14.10
C ASP A 54 47.78 33.05 14.25
N LEU A 55 48.77 32.25 13.83
CA LEU A 55 48.76 30.78 13.89
C LEU A 55 49.62 30.23 15.05
N ALA A 56 49.02 29.72 16.13
CA ALA A 56 49.73 28.84 17.07
C ALA A 56 48.84 27.94 17.96
N HIS A 57 49.40 26.77 18.30
CA HIS A 57 49.09 25.92 19.46
C HIS A 57 47.74 25.16 19.54
N VAL A 58 47.79 23.88 19.13
CA VAL A 58 46.95 22.79 19.67
C VAL A 58 47.88 21.70 20.22
N PRO A 59 47.75 21.26 21.50
CA PRO A 59 48.75 20.39 22.13
C PRO A 59 48.67 18.91 21.70
N ARG A 60 49.84 18.31 21.45
CA ARG A 60 50.02 16.87 21.18
C ARG A 60 50.02 16.04 22.48
N ARG A 61 49.00 15.19 22.69
CA ARG A 61 48.95 13.95 23.52
C ARG A 61 47.55 13.32 23.30
N LEU A 62 47.34 12.02 23.05
CA LEU A 62 48.21 10.85 23.04
C LEU A 62 48.02 10.00 21.76
N ARG A 63 49.11 9.50 21.17
CA ARG A 63 49.04 8.40 20.20
C ARG A 63 48.91 7.07 20.95
N ARG A 64 47.69 6.53 21.08
CA ARG A 64 47.49 5.10 21.38
C ARG A 64 47.54 4.32 20.05
N PRO A 65 48.19 3.15 19.98
CA PRO A 65 48.16 2.33 18.78
C PRO A 65 46.73 1.85 18.53
N ILE A 66 46.31 1.88 17.26
CA ILE A 66 45.05 1.26 16.84
C ILE A 66 45.19 -0.23 17.10
N ARG A 67 44.56 -0.74 18.17
CA ARG A 67 44.32 -2.18 18.30
C ARG A 67 43.51 -2.57 17.07
N ARG A 68 44.02 -3.52 16.27
CA ARG A 68 43.20 -4.18 15.25
C ARG A 68 41.88 -4.56 15.93
N ALA A 69 40.76 -4.15 15.34
CA ALA A 69 39.46 -4.59 15.81
C ALA A 69 39.51 -6.11 15.86
N ARG A 70 39.25 -6.70 17.02
CA ARG A 70 39.02 -8.15 17.09
C ARG A 70 37.85 -8.43 16.15
N GLU A 71 38.07 -9.31 15.19
CA GLU A 71 37.00 -9.84 14.34
C GLU A 71 35.88 -10.28 15.25
N ASN A 72 34.71 -9.65 15.11
CA ASN A 72 33.61 -9.83 16.06
C ASN A 72 32.99 -11.21 15.79
N PRO A 73 33.16 -12.20 16.67
CA PRO A 73 32.86 -13.60 16.34
C PRO A 73 31.38 -13.90 16.59
N MET A 74 30.49 -13.10 15.98
CA MET A 74 29.05 -13.32 15.85
C MET A 74 28.47 -12.37 14.77
N SER A 75 28.74 -12.63 13.50
CA SER A 75 27.83 -12.18 12.44
C SER A 75 26.58 -13.06 12.50
N GLN A 76 25.61 -12.69 13.34
CA GLN A 76 24.33 -13.39 13.39
C GLN A 76 23.60 -13.18 12.05
N THR A 77 23.54 -14.23 11.24
CA THR A 77 22.73 -14.28 10.03
C THR A 77 21.27 -14.37 10.43
N PHE A 78 20.50 -13.32 10.13
CA PHE A 78 19.05 -13.30 10.30
C PHE A 78 18.39 -13.74 9.00
N ASP A 79 17.34 -14.56 9.07
CA ASP A 79 16.53 -14.87 7.90
C ASP A 79 15.83 -13.59 7.44
N VAL A 80 16.09 -13.17 6.20
CA VAL A 80 15.42 -12.00 5.61
C VAL A 80 14.11 -12.47 4.99
N VAL A 81 12.99 -11.98 5.52
CA VAL A 81 11.67 -12.22 4.94
C VAL A 81 11.17 -10.91 4.34
N ASP A 82 10.95 -10.92 3.03
CA ASP A 82 10.23 -9.87 2.33
C ASP A 82 8.74 -10.25 2.27
N VAL A 83 7.86 -9.29 2.54
CA VAL A 83 6.41 -9.53 2.66
C VAL A 83 5.57 -8.68 1.71
N HIS A 84 6.22 -7.93 0.83
CA HIS A 84 5.54 -7.04 -0.10
C HIS A 84 6.24 -7.09 -1.46
N ALA A 85 5.75 -7.99 -2.33
CA ALA A 85 6.15 -8.06 -3.72
C ALA A 85 5.00 -8.61 -4.59
N HIS A 86 4.75 -7.98 -5.74
CA HIS A 86 3.71 -8.43 -6.66
C HIS A 86 4.24 -9.36 -7.76
N ILE A 87 3.42 -10.32 -8.20
CA ILE A 87 3.70 -11.21 -9.34
C ILE A 87 2.63 -11.07 -10.43
N LEU A 88 3.06 -11.13 -11.69
CA LEU A 88 2.24 -11.06 -12.90
C LEU A 88 2.21 -12.45 -13.55
N LEU A 89 1.03 -13.05 -13.63
CA LEU A 89 0.87 -14.45 -13.98
C LEU A 89 0.46 -14.61 -15.44
N PRO A 90 1.18 -15.37 -16.29
CA PRO A 90 0.85 -15.45 -17.71
C PRO A 90 -0.55 -16.01 -18.02
N GLY A 91 -1.08 -16.96 -17.22
CA GLY A 91 -2.35 -17.62 -17.52
C GLY A 91 -3.59 -16.88 -17.01
N VAL A 92 -3.43 -15.71 -16.36
CA VAL A 92 -4.53 -14.78 -16.07
C VAL A 92 -4.65 -13.67 -17.13
N MET A 93 -3.70 -13.58 -18.08
CA MET A 93 -3.71 -12.56 -19.14
C MET A 93 -4.94 -12.71 -20.04
N GLY A 94 -5.64 -11.61 -20.32
CA GLY A 94 -6.89 -11.59 -21.09
C GLY A 94 -8.12 -12.19 -20.38
N THR A 95 -8.01 -12.60 -19.12
CA THR A 95 -9.16 -13.06 -18.31
C THR A 95 -9.79 -11.88 -17.55
N CYS A 96 -11.08 -11.96 -17.17
CA CYS A 96 -11.88 -10.82 -16.66
C CYS A 96 -12.34 -9.78 -17.71
N GLY A 97 -12.54 -10.20 -18.96
CA GLY A 97 -13.14 -9.36 -20.02
C GLY A 97 -12.26 -8.18 -20.44
N HIS A 98 -12.86 -7.03 -20.76
CA HIS A 98 -12.10 -5.81 -21.15
C HIS A 98 -11.15 -5.32 -20.06
N ALA A 99 -11.47 -5.58 -18.79
CA ALA A 99 -10.61 -5.22 -17.66
C ALA A 99 -9.36 -6.11 -17.53
N GLY A 100 -9.31 -7.22 -18.26
CA GLY A 100 -8.30 -8.24 -18.09
C GLY A 100 -6.87 -7.74 -18.23
N PRO A 101 -5.93 -8.36 -17.49
CA PRO A 101 -4.55 -7.94 -17.54
C PRO A 101 -3.93 -8.30 -18.89
N GLU A 102 -3.11 -7.41 -19.42
CA GLU A 102 -2.29 -7.67 -20.61
C GLU A 102 -0.88 -7.14 -20.39
N MET A 103 0.11 -7.84 -20.95
CA MET A 103 1.52 -7.49 -20.87
C MET A 103 2.13 -7.61 -22.27
N GLY A 104 3.02 -6.68 -22.63
CA GLY A 104 3.66 -6.72 -23.93
C GLY A 104 4.76 -5.69 -24.13
N VAL A 105 5.24 -5.60 -25.37
CA VAL A 105 6.30 -4.68 -25.80
C VAL A 105 5.78 -3.86 -26.98
N ARG A 106 5.94 -2.54 -26.92
CA ARG A 106 5.59 -1.63 -28.02
C ARG A 106 6.66 -1.64 -29.12
N PRO A 107 6.34 -1.14 -30.34
CA PRO A 107 7.32 -1.02 -31.43
C PRO A 107 8.56 -0.18 -31.10
N ASP A 108 8.48 0.72 -30.10
CA ASP A 108 9.61 1.51 -29.60
C ASP A 108 10.43 0.81 -28.48
N GLY A 109 10.13 -0.46 -28.20
CA GLY A 109 10.76 -1.25 -27.14
C GLY A 109 10.18 -1.02 -25.73
N THR A 110 9.23 -0.10 -25.56
CA THR A 110 8.61 0.16 -24.25
C THR A 110 7.77 -1.03 -23.81
N GLN A 111 8.14 -1.66 -22.70
CA GLN A 111 7.30 -2.67 -22.07
C GLN A 111 6.11 -2.03 -21.35
N PHE A 112 4.96 -2.70 -21.37
CA PHE A 112 3.76 -2.27 -20.64
C PHE A 112 3.11 -3.45 -19.92
N PHE A 113 2.41 -3.11 -18.84
CA PHE A 113 1.37 -3.93 -18.23
C PHE A 113 0.11 -3.07 -18.15
N ARG A 114 -1.06 -3.62 -18.49
CA ARG A 114 -2.33 -2.90 -18.36
C ARG A 114 -3.39 -3.78 -17.71
N ALA A 115 -4.35 -3.16 -17.06
CA ALA A 115 -5.61 -3.77 -16.66
C ALA A 115 -6.73 -2.78 -17.02
N GLY A 116 -7.61 -3.19 -17.93
CA GLY A 116 -8.56 -2.29 -18.57
C GLY A 116 -7.86 -1.12 -19.28
N ASP A 117 -8.25 0.09 -18.88
CA ASP A 117 -7.74 1.35 -19.43
C ASP A 117 -6.54 1.92 -18.64
N TYR A 118 -6.18 1.31 -17.51
CA TYR A 118 -5.01 1.70 -16.74
C TYR A 118 -3.76 0.99 -17.27
N VAL A 119 -2.71 1.75 -17.59
CA VAL A 119 -1.49 1.25 -18.23
C VAL A 119 -0.27 1.70 -17.41
N LEU A 120 0.49 0.72 -16.94
CA LEU A 120 1.83 0.90 -16.38
C LEU A 120 2.87 0.76 -17.50
N GLU A 121 3.81 1.69 -17.53
CA GLU A 121 4.93 1.76 -18.47
C GLU A 121 6.21 2.09 -17.68
N ASN A 122 7.39 1.85 -18.26
CA ASN A 122 8.72 2.12 -17.67
C ASN A 122 9.18 1.13 -16.57
N VAL A 123 8.40 0.09 -16.26
CA VAL A 123 8.85 -1.07 -15.49
C VAL A 123 9.14 -2.22 -16.46
N LYS A 124 10.19 -3.02 -16.18
CA LYS A 124 10.43 -4.28 -16.91
C LYS A 124 9.48 -5.34 -16.37
N PHE A 125 8.44 -5.65 -17.13
CA PHE A 125 7.45 -6.66 -16.81
C PHE A 125 7.73 -7.99 -17.54
N VAL A 126 8.01 -7.94 -18.84
CA VAL A 126 8.36 -9.12 -19.65
C VAL A 126 9.77 -9.58 -19.33
N ASP A 127 9.94 -10.90 -19.16
CA ASP A 127 11.23 -11.56 -18.93
C ASP A 127 11.94 -11.07 -17.65
N SER A 128 11.15 -10.81 -16.60
CA SER A 128 11.56 -10.13 -15.36
C SER A 128 11.18 -10.91 -14.09
N PRO A 129 11.68 -10.53 -12.90
CA PRO A 129 11.17 -11.04 -11.62
C PRO A 129 9.65 -10.87 -11.43
N PHE A 130 9.01 -9.89 -12.07
CA PHE A 130 7.56 -9.74 -12.02
C PHE A 130 6.83 -10.88 -12.72
N SER A 131 7.36 -11.43 -13.82
CA SER A 131 6.67 -12.45 -14.65
C SER A 131 7.28 -13.86 -14.60
N ASP A 132 8.50 -14.02 -14.06
CA ASP A 132 9.26 -15.28 -14.03
C ASP A 132 9.70 -15.59 -12.60
N ALA A 133 9.17 -16.67 -12.04
CA ALA A 133 9.45 -17.12 -10.67
C ALA A 133 10.89 -17.60 -10.45
N ARG A 134 11.55 -18.16 -11.47
CA ARG A 134 12.97 -18.53 -11.39
C ARG A 134 13.83 -17.26 -11.34
N LYS A 135 13.57 -16.28 -12.21
CA LYS A 135 14.27 -14.98 -12.16
C LYS A 135 14.04 -14.24 -10.85
N ARG A 136 12.85 -14.35 -10.26
CA ARG A 136 12.56 -13.84 -8.92
C ARG A 136 13.45 -14.49 -7.86
N VAL A 137 13.55 -15.82 -7.83
CA VAL A 137 14.43 -16.52 -6.87
C VAL A 137 15.91 -16.17 -7.08
N GLU A 138 16.36 -16.08 -8.34
CA GLU A 138 17.71 -15.61 -8.67
C GLU A 138 17.98 -14.18 -8.20
N HIS A 139 16.96 -13.31 -8.24
CA HIS A 139 17.05 -11.94 -7.71
C HIS A 139 17.01 -11.91 -6.17
N MET A 140 16.22 -12.78 -5.53
CA MET A 140 16.23 -12.97 -4.09
C MET A 140 17.62 -13.40 -3.58
N ASP A 141 18.34 -14.25 -4.33
CA ASP A 141 19.72 -14.63 -4.00
C ASP A 141 20.69 -13.45 -4.04
N GLN A 142 20.59 -12.59 -5.07
CA GLN A 142 21.39 -11.37 -5.19
C GLN A 142 21.14 -10.38 -4.05
N LEU A 143 19.92 -10.37 -3.51
CA LEU A 143 19.47 -9.46 -2.45
C LEU A 143 19.59 -10.07 -1.02
N GLY A 144 19.93 -11.35 -0.90
CA GLY A 144 19.96 -12.06 0.38
C GLY A 144 18.56 -12.31 1.00
N ILE A 145 17.49 -12.29 0.20
CA ILE A 145 16.12 -12.54 0.66
C ILE A 145 15.93 -14.07 0.81
N HIS A 146 15.58 -14.52 2.01
CA HIS A 146 15.46 -15.94 2.33
C HIS A 146 14.07 -16.47 1.91
N GLN A 147 13.00 -15.72 2.23
CA GLN A 147 11.63 -15.97 1.76
C GLN A 147 10.98 -14.67 1.28
N GLN A 148 10.08 -14.76 0.30
CA GLN A 148 9.29 -13.64 -0.21
C GLN A 148 7.79 -14.01 -0.25
N LEU A 149 6.93 -13.19 0.35
CA LEU A 149 5.49 -13.23 0.10
C LEU A 149 5.21 -12.63 -1.28
N VAL A 150 4.52 -13.38 -2.13
CA VAL A 150 4.07 -12.92 -3.44
C VAL A 150 2.55 -12.80 -3.48
N SER A 151 2.06 -11.69 -4.03
CA SER A 151 0.63 -11.42 -4.19
C SER A 151 0.27 -11.00 -5.63
N PRO A 152 -1.03 -11.01 -6.00
CA PRO A 152 -1.49 -10.38 -7.24
C PRO A 152 -1.14 -8.88 -7.26
N ASN A 153 -1.12 -8.28 -8.45
CA ASN A 153 -0.93 -6.83 -8.58
C ASN A 153 -2.19 -6.05 -8.11
N PRO A 154 -2.06 -4.92 -7.39
CA PRO A 154 -3.21 -4.13 -6.93
C PRO A 154 -4.17 -3.72 -8.03
N ILE A 155 -3.69 -3.41 -9.25
CA ILE A 155 -4.60 -3.00 -10.35
C ILE A 155 -5.55 -4.11 -10.83
N THR A 156 -5.36 -5.34 -10.33
CA THR A 156 -6.18 -6.53 -10.64
C THR A 156 -7.12 -6.95 -9.50
N PHE A 157 -7.35 -6.09 -8.49
CA PHE A 157 -8.40 -6.35 -7.48
C PHE A 157 -9.79 -6.55 -8.10
N PHE A 158 -10.10 -5.80 -9.16
CA PHE A 158 -11.33 -5.93 -9.96
C PHE A 158 -12.65 -5.89 -9.16
N TYR A 159 -12.67 -5.18 -8.02
CA TYR A 159 -13.90 -5.01 -7.22
C TYR A 159 -15.03 -4.31 -7.98
N HIS A 160 -14.68 -3.46 -8.95
CA HIS A 160 -15.59 -2.74 -9.82
C HIS A 160 -16.07 -3.56 -11.04
N GLN A 161 -15.59 -4.81 -11.22
CA GLN A 161 -15.99 -5.70 -12.30
C GLN A 161 -17.16 -6.62 -11.91
N PRO A 162 -17.89 -7.19 -12.89
CA PRO A 162 -18.95 -8.16 -12.63
C PRO A 162 -18.43 -9.31 -11.76
N ALA A 163 -19.14 -9.62 -10.69
CA ALA A 163 -18.66 -10.54 -9.65
C ALA A 163 -18.25 -11.91 -10.20
N SER A 164 -18.98 -12.46 -11.18
CA SER A 164 -18.65 -13.74 -11.82
C SER A 164 -17.30 -13.72 -12.56
N GLU A 165 -16.90 -12.60 -13.13
CA GLU A 165 -15.60 -12.43 -13.77
C GLU A 165 -14.49 -12.34 -12.72
N ALA A 166 -14.69 -11.49 -11.70
CA ALA A 166 -13.72 -11.29 -10.63
C ALA A 166 -13.49 -12.57 -9.79
N ILE A 167 -14.53 -13.36 -9.53
CA ILE A 167 -14.42 -14.65 -8.83
C ILE A 167 -13.53 -15.62 -9.64
N ARG A 168 -13.82 -15.81 -10.94
CA ARG A 168 -13.01 -16.68 -11.81
C ARG A 168 -11.57 -16.17 -11.96
N PHE A 169 -11.39 -14.86 -12.04
CA PHE A 169 -10.07 -14.23 -12.07
C PHE A 169 -9.26 -14.54 -10.82
N ASN A 170 -9.82 -14.28 -9.63
CA ASN A 170 -9.14 -14.53 -8.36
C ASN A 170 -8.84 -16.02 -8.16
N GLN A 171 -9.79 -16.92 -8.48
CA GLN A 171 -9.57 -18.37 -8.43
C GLN A 171 -8.38 -18.80 -9.29
N ARG A 172 -8.36 -18.39 -10.56
CA ARG A 172 -7.29 -18.71 -11.50
C ARG A 172 -5.93 -18.12 -11.06
N THR A 173 -5.94 -16.90 -10.53
CA THR A 173 -4.76 -16.21 -10.00
C THR A 173 -4.20 -16.98 -8.80
N ASN A 174 -5.05 -17.39 -7.87
CA ASN A 174 -4.65 -18.12 -6.67
C ASN A 174 -4.10 -19.51 -7.00
N ASP A 175 -4.69 -20.20 -7.97
CA ASP A 175 -4.19 -21.49 -8.47
C ASP A 175 -2.77 -21.34 -9.05
N GLU A 176 -2.51 -20.32 -9.87
CA GLU A 176 -1.18 -20.05 -10.46
C GLU A 176 -0.15 -19.58 -9.42
N ILE A 177 -0.54 -18.80 -8.40
CA ILE A 177 0.35 -18.46 -7.27
C ILE A 177 0.73 -19.72 -6.49
N ALA A 178 -0.23 -20.59 -6.20
CA ALA A 178 0.01 -21.84 -5.47
C ALA A 178 0.95 -22.78 -6.24
N GLU A 179 0.74 -22.90 -7.55
CA GLU A 179 1.59 -23.65 -8.47
C GLU A 179 3.04 -23.15 -8.44
N ILE A 180 3.24 -21.84 -8.54
CA ILE A 180 4.56 -21.20 -8.45
C ILE A 180 5.23 -21.45 -7.10
N CYS A 181 4.49 -21.29 -5.99
CA CYS A 181 5.05 -21.53 -4.65
C CYS A 181 5.41 -23.00 -4.43
N ARG A 182 4.66 -23.94 -5.03
CA ARG A 182 4.97 -25.38 -5.00
C ARG A 182 6.25 -25.71 -5.77
N HIS A 183 6.54 -25.01 -6.85
CA HIS A 183 7.79 -25.16 -7.62
C HIS A 183 8.98 -24.39 -7.03
N HIS A 184 8.73 -23.31 -6.28
CA HIS A 184 9.74 -22.45 -5.68
C HIS A 184 9.47 -22.24 -4.18
N PRO A 185 9.87 -23.17 -3.28
CA PRO A 185 9.48 -23.17 -1.86
C PRO A 185 9.95 -21.99 -0.99
N ARG A 186 10.70 -21.03 -1.56
CA ARG A 186 11.06 -19.75 -0.93
C ARG A 186 10.03 -18.64 -1.23
N LEU A 187 9.16 -18.86 -2.21
CA LEU A 187 7.99 -18.03 -2.47
C LEU A 187 6.83 -18.56 -1.64
N VAL A 188 6.10 -17.66 -1.01
CA VAL A 188 4.89 -17.96 -0.24
C VAL A 188 3.77 -17.09 -0.79
N GLY A 189 2.62 -17.67 -1.07
CA GLY A 189 1.54 -16.95 -1.76
C GLY A 189 0.52 -16.31 -0.83
N ALA A 190 0.07 -15.12 -1.21
CA ALA A 190 -1.12 -14.45 -0.69
C ALA A 190 -2.26 -14.52 -1.71
N ALA A 191 -3.47 -14.87 -1.24
CA ALA A 191 -4.66 -15.02 -2.07
C ALA A 191 -5.30 -13.67 -2.42
N GLY A 192 -5.57 -13.42 -3.70
CA GLY A 192 -6.53 -12.38 -4.10
C GLY A 192 -7.95 -12.84 -3.78
N LEU A 193 -8.80 -11.92 -3.30
CA LEU A 193 -10.18 -12.20 -2.92
C LEU A 193 -11.18 -11.32 -3.70
N PRO A 194 -12.32 -11.87 -4.18
CA PRO A 194 -13.38 -11.12 -4.85
C PRO A 194 -14.25 -10.33 -3.84
N MET A 195 -13.66 -9.32 -3.19
CA MET A 195 -14.22 -8.63 -2.02
C MET A 195 -15.58 -7.94 -2.25
N GLN A 196 -16.01 -7.73 -3.50
CA GLN A 196 -17.36 -7.22 -3.80
C GLN A 196 -18.48 -8.23 -3.54
N GLN A 197 -18.14 -9.51 -3.28
CA GLN A 197 -19.06 -10.55 -2.82
C GLN A 197 -18.50 -11.21 -1.56
N PRO A 198 -18.94 -10.79 -0.35
CA PRO A 198 -18.37 -11.27 0.92
C PRO A 198 -18.35 -12.79 1.07
N ASP A 199 -19.46 -13.47 0.74
CA ASP A 199 -19.57 -14.94 0.80
C ASP A 199 -18.54 -15.62 -0.10
N ALA A 200 -18.33 -15.09 -1.32
CA ALA A 200 -17.35 -15.62 -2.26
C ALA A 200 -15.91 -15.30 -1.85
N ALA A 201 -15.66 -14.15 -1.22
CA ALA A 201 -14.36 -13.82 -0.64
C ALA A 201 -14.01 -14.75 0.53
N CYS A 202 -14.97 -15.05 1.40
CA CYS A 202 -14.81 -16.00 2.50
C CYS A 202 -14.55 -17.43 1.98
N ALA A 203 -15.36 -17.91 1.03
CA ALA A 203 -15.19 -19.22 0.42
C ALA A 203 -13.85 -19.36 -0.33
N GLU A 204 -13.39 -18.31 -1.01
CA GLU A 204 -12.10 -18.32 -1.72
C GLU A 204 -10.91 -18.26 -0.75
N LEU A 205 -11.00 -17.50 0.34
CA LEU A 205 -10.00 -17.54 1.42
C LEU A 205 -9.87 -18.96 1.99
N HIS A 206 -11.00 -19.59 2.31
CA HIS A 206 -11.04 -20.96 2.82
C HIS A 206 -10.36 -21.93 1.85
N ARG A 207 -10.73 -21.90 0.56
CA ARG A 207 -10.16 -22.74 -0.51
C ARG A 207 -8.65 -22.51 -0.65
N ALA A 208 -8.23 -21.25 -0.73
CA ALA A 208 -6.85 -20.85 -0.91
C ALA A 208 -5.93 -21.35 0.23
N VAL A 209 -6.39 -21.27 1.48
CA VAL A 209 -5.57 -21.72 2.62
C VAL A 209 -5.62 -23.23 2.80
N THR A 210 -6.80 -23.86 2.72
CA THR A 210 -6.97 -25.28 3.05
C THR A 210 -6.59 -26.24 1.92
N GLN A 211 -6.79 -25.84 0.66
CA GLN A 211 -6.58 -26.70 -0.51
C GLN A 211 -5.31 -26.31 -1.28
N LEU A 212 -5.08 -25.01 -1.50
CA LEU A 212 -3.91 -24.52 -2.23
C LEU A 212 -2.67 -24.28 -1.33
N GLY A 213 -2.87 -24.18 -0.01
CA GLY A 213 -1.79 -23.96 0.96
C GLY A 213 -1.26 -22.53 1.02
N LEU A 214 -1.97 -21.54 0.45
CA LEU A 214 -1.63 -20.12 0.55
C LEU A 214 -1.66 -19.65 2.02
N LYS A 215 -0.87 -18.63 2.36
CA LYS A 215 -0.56 -18.28 3.77
C LYS A 215 -1.00 -16.88 4.21
N SER A 216 -1.67 -16.14 3.33
CA SER A 216 -2.26 -14.83 3.60
C SER A 216 -3.38 -14.58 2.58
N SER A 217 -4.21 -13.57 2.81
CA SER A 217 -4.92 -12.88 1.73
C SER A 217 -4.22 -11.56 1.36
N TYR A 218 -4.64 -10.97 0.25
CA TYR A 218 -4.19 -9.68 -0.27
C TYR A 218 -5.41 -8.91 -0.80
N ILE A 219 -5.72 -7.77 -0.19
CA ILE A 219 -6.95 -7.01 -0.42
C ILE A 219 -6.71 -5.50 -0.53
N GLY A 220 -7.68 -4.80 -1.12
CA GLY A 220 -7.71 -3.34 -1.19
C GLY A 220 -7.85 -2.66 0.18
N SER A 221 -7.41 -1.41 0.26
CA SER A 221 -7.67 -0.46 1.37
C SER A 221 -9.16 -0.19 1.61
N ASP A 222 -9.97 -0.34 0.57
CA ASP A 222 -11.43 -0.25 0.56
C ASP A 222 -12.00 -1.11 -0.57
N VAL A 223 -13.32 -1.28 -0.61
CA VAL A 223 -14.01 -2.07 -1.63
C VAL A 223 -15.07 -1.20 -2.29
N ASN A 224 -14.77 -0.65 -3.48
CA ASN A 224 -15.65 0.28 -4.20
C ASN A 224 -16.11 1.48 -3.34
N GLY A 225 -15.21 2.04 -2.52
CA GLY A 225 -15.51 3.13 -1.59
C GLY A 225 -16.12 2.68 -0.25
N VAL A 226 -16.40 1.39 -0.06
CA VAL A 226 -16.88 0.86 1.22
C VAL A 226 -15.67 0.50 2.12
N PRO A 227 -15.61 1.01 3.36
CA PRO A 227 -14.47 0.78 4.24
C PRO A 227 -14.47 -0.63 4.85
N LEU A 228 -13.28 -1.14 5.18
CA LEU A 228 -13.06 -2.44 5.81
C LEU A 228 -13.72 -2.60 7.22
N SER A 229 -14.27 -1.52 7.77
CA SER A 229 -15.02 -1.50 9.03
C SER A 229 -16.48 -1.98 8.93
N ASP A 230 -17.04 -2.06 7.72
CA ASP A 230 -18.47 -2.35 7.52
C ASP A 230 -18.80 -3.82 7.90
N PRO A 231 -19.96 -4.08 8.54
CA PRO A 231 -20.26 -5.39 9.11
C PRO A 231 -20.28 -6.58 8.14
N ARG A 232 -20.49 -6.37 6.82
CA ARG A 232 -20.56 -7.50 5.87
C ARG A 232 -19.23 -8.24 5.69
N TRP A 233 -18.12 -7.68 6.20
CA TRP A 233 -16.81 -8.34 6.21
C TRP A 233 -16.52 -9.12 7.51
N ASN A 234 -17.41 -9.09 8.52
CA ASN A 234 -17.19 -9.76 9.80
C ASN A 234 -16.92 -11.28 9.65
N ASP A 235 -17.63 -11.97 8.76
CA ASP A 235 -17.44 -13.41 8.55
C ASP A 235 -16.08 -13.72 7.90
N LEU A 236 -15.59 -12.84 7.00
CA LEU A 236 -14.25 -12.95 6.43
C LEU A 236 -13.16 -12.72 7.49
N TRP A 237 -13.38 -11.78 8.42
CA TRP A 237 -12.47 -11.54 9.55
C TRP A 237 -12.43 -12.74 10.51
N ALA A 238 -13.58 -13.35 10.81
CA ALA A 238 -13.67 -14.57 11.62
C ALA A 238 -13.03 -15.80 10.93
N GLU A 239 -13.13 -15.91 9.60
CA GLU A 239 -12.47 -16.98 8.83
C GLU A 239 -10.94 -16.82 8.86
N HIS A 240 -10.42 -15.59 8.76
CA HIS A 240 -9.00 -15.29 8.98
C HIS A 240 -8.48 -15.76 10.35
N GLU A 241 -9.26 -15.53 11.42
CA GLU A 241 -8.95 -16.02 12.77
C GLU A 241 -8.97 -17.55 12.86
N THR A 242 -10.00 -18.18 12.27
CA THR A 242 -10.22 -19.63 12.28
C THR A 242 -9.09 -20.38 11.57
N LEU A 243 -8.73 -19.91 10.37
CA LEU A 243 -7.60 -20.44 9.60
C LEU A 243 -6.26 -20.13 10.29
N GLY A 244 -6.16 -18.97 10.94
CA GLY A 244 -4.96 -18.47 11.59
C GLY A 244 -3.95 -17.90 10.61
N VAL A 245 -4.42 -17.24 9.55
CA VAL A 245 -3.59 -16.57 8.54
C VAL A 245 -3.80 -15.05 8.59
N PRO A 246 -2.74 -14.23 8.41
CA PRO A 246 -2.88 -12.79 8.32
C PRO A 246 -3.54 -12.37 6.99
N LEU A 247 -3.84 -11.07 6.86
CA LEU A 247 -4.13 -10.43 5.59
C LEU A 247 -3.17 -9.28 5.30
N VAL A 248 -2.93 -9.01 4.02
CA VAL A 248 -2.22 -7.82 3.53
C VAL A 248 -3.23 -6.85 2.94
N VAL A 249 -3.21 -5.61 3.44
CA VAL A 249 -3.94 -4.46 2.89
C VAL A 249 -2.99 -3.65 2.02
N HIS A 250 -3.40 -3.38 0.80
CA HIS A 250 -2.64 -2.57 -0.16
C HIS A 250 -3.60 -1.69 -0.97
N PRO A 251 -3.30 -0.40 -1.20
CA PRO A 251 -4.14 0.49 -2.00
C PRO A 251 -4.04 0.18 -3.51
N GLU A 252 -4.99 0.65 -4.31
CA GLU A 252 -4.81 0.71 -5.77
C GLU A 252 -4.77 2.16 -6.24
N PRO A 253 -4.17 2.47 -7.41
CA PRO A 253 -4.23 3.82 -7.97
C PRO A 253 -5.70 4.22 -8.12
N ARG A 254 -6.09 5.34 -7.51
CA ARG A 254 -7.49 5.82 -7.51
C ARG A 254 -8.06 5.89 -8.93
N THR A 255 -7.20 6.14 -9.91
CA THR A 255 -7.54 6.20 -11.33
C THR A 255 -7.96 4.86 -11.95
N VAL A 256 -7.72 3.71 -11.31
CA VAL A 256 -8.18 2.37 -11.73
C VAL A 256 -9.70 2.22 -11.50
N SER A 257 -10.18 2.45 -10.27
CA SER A 257 -11.59 2.19 -9.89
C SER A 257 -12.46 3.44 -9.76
N ARG A 258 -11.86 4.61 -9.49
CA ARG A 258 -12.58 5.88 -9.25
C ARG A 258 -12.44 6.87 -10.41
N GLY A 259 -11.60 6.58 -11.39
CA GLY A 259 -11.37 7.39 -12.58
C GLY A 259 -10.49 8.63 -12.34
N PRO A 260 -10.39 9.54 -13.33
CA PRO A 260 -9.50 10.71 -13.27
C PRO A 260 -9.89 11.71 -12.19
N ASP A 261 -8.94 12.03 -11.31
CA ASP A 261 -9.09 13.02 -10.24
C ASP A 261 -8.20 14.26 -10.53
N PRO A 262 -8.70 15.51 -10.46
CA PRO A 262 -7.90 16.71 -10.75
C PRO A 262 -6.94 17.12 -9.61
N ILE A 263 -7.15 16.63 -8.39
CA ILE A 263 -6.31 16.85 -7.20
C ILE A 263 -5.15 15.84 -7.20
N PHE A 264 -5.46 14.56 -7.46
CA PHE A 264 -4.48 13.47 -7.43
C PHE A 264 -3.84 13.13 -8.78
N GLY A 265 -4.42 13.55 -9.91
CA GLY A 265 -3.88 13.27 -11.25
C GLY A 265 -2.59 14.00 -11.68
N PRO A 266 -2.23 15.18 -11.13
CA PRO A 266 -0.91 15.78 -11.35
C PRO A 266 0.21 15.01 -10.66
N TRP A 267 1.36 14.84 -11.34
CA TRP A 267 2.60 14.25 -10.79
C TRP A 267 2.43 12.86 -10.14
N ASP A 268 1.46 12.07 -10.59
CA ASP A 268 1.16 10.73 -10.05
C ASP A 268 0.89 10.74 -8.53
N MET A 269 0.25 11.83 -8.05
CA MET A 269 -0.14 12.03 -6.65
C MET A 269 -1.16 11.00 -6.15
N ASP A 270 -1.91 10.33 -7.05
CA ASP A 270 -2.77 9.18 -6.70
C ASP A 270 -1.98 7.98 -6.17
N ILE A 271 -0.72 7.82 -6.60
CA ILE A 271 0.23 6.87 -6.03
C ILE A 271 0.96 7.52 -4.83
N ILE A 272 1.63 8.65 -5.03
CA ILE A 272 2.55 9.23 -4.03
C ILE A 272 1.85 9.59 -2.71
N PHE A 273 0.63 10.10 -2.77
CA PHE A 273 -0.12 10.57 -1.59
C PHE A 273 -1.48 9.89 -1.45
N GLY A 274 -2.08 9.42 -2.55
CA GLY A 274 -3.32 8.65 -2.52
C GLY A 274 -3.15 7.35 -1.73
N PHE A 275 -2.11 6.56 -2.01
CA PHE A 275 -1.81 5.31 -1.30
C PHE A 275 -1.70 5.52 0.21
N ALA A 276 -0.83 6.46 0.62
CA ALA A 276 -0.56 6.73 2.02
C ALA A 276 -1.76 7.35 2.78
N ILE A 277 -2.71 7.98 2.08
CA ILE A 277 -4.02 8.36 2.63
C ILE A 277 -4.90 7.13 2.81
N ASP A 278 -5.07 6.31 1.76
CA ASP A 278 -6.02 5.19 1.78
C ASP A 278 -5.63 4.11 2.79
N GLU A 279 -4.32 3.85 2.96
CA GLU A 279 -3.77 2.99 4.02
C GLU A 279 -4.03 3.55 5.43
N ALA A 280 -3.80 4.85 5.63
CA ALA A 280 -4.03 5.49 6.92
C ALA A 280 -5.52 5.52 7.29
N LEU A 281 -6.40 5.67 6.30
CA LEU A 281 -7.85 5.53 6.47
C LEU A 281 -8.24 4.08 6.76
N ALA A 282 -7.69 3.09 6.04
CA ALA A 282 -7.94 1.68 6.30
C ALA A 282 -7.57 1.29 7.76
N VAL A 283 -6.41 1.73 8.25
CA VAL A 283 -6.01 1.56 9.66
C VAL A 283 -7.02 2.21 10.61
N ALA A 284 -7.42 3.46 10.36
CA ALA A 284 -8.39 4.15 11.19
C ALA A 284 -9.77 3.46 11.20
N HIS A 285 -10.20 2.89 10.08
CA HIS A 285 -11.43 2.11 9.97
C HIS A 285 -11.35 0.77 10.71
N LEU A 286 -10.24 0.03 10.60
CA LEU A 286 -10.04 -1.23 11.33
C LEU A 286 -10.05 -1.01 12.86
N LEU A 287 -9.46 0.09 13.33
CA LEU A 287 -9.46 0.50 14.74
C LEU A 287 -10.83 1.03 15.19
N PHE A 288 -11.28 2.17 14.65
CA PHE A 288 -12.50 2.85 15.12
C PHE A 288 -13.80 2.16 14.69
N GLY A 289 -13.76 1.30 13.68
CA GLY A 289 -14.84 0.38 13.36
C GLY A 289 -14.94 -0.81 14.31
N GLY A 290 -14.03 -0.93 15.29
CA GLY A 290 -13.98 -2.02 16.26
C GLY A 290 -13.69 -3.38 15.64
N VAL A 291 -13.10 -3.44 14.43
CA VAL A 291 -12.81 -4.71 13.76
C VAL A 291 -11.75 -5.48 14.55
N LEU A 292 -10.64 -4.81 14.88
CA LEU A 292 -9.56 -5.43 15.66
C LEU A 292 -10.01 -5.77 17.09
N ASP A 293 -10.94 -5.01 17.66
CA ASP A 293 -11.54 -5.27 18.97
C ASP A 293 -12.37 -6.56 18.96
N ARG A 294 -13.29 -6.71 17.99
CA ARG A 294 -14.15 -7.90 17.80
C ARG A 294 -13.38 -9.15 17.39
N HIS A 295 -12.29 -8.99 16.64
CA HIS A 295 -11.49 -10.07 16.05
C HIS A 295 -10.06 -10.06 16.62
N PRO A 296 -9.85 -10.48 17.89
CA PRO A 296 -8.56 -10.40 18.59
C PRO A 296 -7.45 -11.27 17.99
N GLY A 297 -7.80 -12.32 17.25
CA GLY A 297 -6.86 -13.17 16.50
C GLY A 297 -6.47 -12.59 15.14
N LEU A 298 -7.18 -11.59 14.62
CA LEU A 298 -6.93 -11.00 13.30
C LEU A 298 -5.58 -10.29 13.30
N HIS A 299 -4.77 -10.54 12.28
CA HIS A 299 -3.48 -9.89 12.07
C HIS A 299 -3.48 -9.23 10.69
N VAL A 300 -3.22 -7.93 10.67
CA VAL A 300 -3.26 -7.12 9.44
C VAL A 300 -1.87 -6.56 9.15
N HIS A 301 -1.42 -6.73 7.92
CA HIS A 301 -0.28 -6.03 7.37
C HIS A 301 -0.78 -4.90 6.49
N VAL A 302 -0.17 -3.72 6.60
CA VAL A 302 -0.47 -2.59 5.72
C VAL A 302 0.81 -2.17 5.02
N ALA A 303 0.74 -2.11 3.70
CA ALA A 303 1.82 -1.73 2.81
C ALA A 303 2.34 -0.30 3.06
N HIS A 304 3.50 0.03 2.49
CA HIS A 304 4.13 1.36 2.47
C HIS A 304 4.27 2.02 3.85
N GLY A 305 4.65 1.23 4.87
CA GLY A 305 4.73 1.68 6.25
C GLY A 305 3.38 2.00 6.91
N GLY A 306 2.25 1.59 6.32
CA GLY A 306 0.91 2.01 6.74
C GLY A 306 0.58 3.45 6.37
N GLY A 307 1.19 3.96 5.30
CA GLY A 307 1.11 5.36 4.91
C GLY A 307 1.53 6.29 6.05
N PHE A 308 0.59 7.11 6.51
CA PHE A 308 0.81 8.02 7.64
C PHE A 308 0.28 7.51 8.99
N ALA A 309 -0.26 6.28 9.07
CA ALA A 309 -0.88 5.78 10.30
C ALA A 309 0.08 5.75 11.50
N PRO A 310 1.34 5.26 11.40
CA PRO A 310 2.24 5.25 12.55
C PRO A 310 2.57 6.65 13.08
N PHE A 311 2.76 7.62 12.16
CA PHE A 311 2.94 9.03 12.52
C PHE A 311 1.70 9.62 13.23
N GLN A 312 0.50 9.14 12.87
CA GLN A 312 -0.76 9.56 13.49
C GLN A 312 -1.15 8.74 14.74
N LYS A 313 -0.38 7.74 15.18
CA LYS A 313 -0.77 6.82 16.28
C LYS A 313 -1.33 7.57 17.50
N GLY A 314 -0.56 8.49 18.07
CA GLY A 314 -0.98 9.26 19.26
C GLY A 314 -2.17 10.19 19.01
N ARG A 315 -2.44 10.60 17.77
CA ARG A 315 -3.65 11.35 17.40
C ARG A 315 -4.87 10.43 17.33
N LEU A 316 -4.70 9.20 16.84
CA LEU A 316 -5.76 8.20 16.79
C LEU A 316 -6.18 7.78 18.21
N GLU A 317 -5.20 7.51 19.07
CA GLU A 317 -5.41 7.21 20.50
C GLU A 317 -6.13 8.35 21.22
N ALA A 318 -5.60 9.57 21.12
CA ALA A 318 -6.21 10.75 21.74
C ALA A 318 -7.62 11.08 21.17
N ALA A 319 -7.99 10.58 19.98
CA ALA A 319 -9.34 10.75 19.47
C ALA A 319 -10.35 9.90 20.25
N LEU A 320 -9.99 8.70 20.68
CA LEU A 320 -10.86 7.81 21.48
C LEU A 320 -11.23 8.46 22.83
N GLU A 321 -10.25 9.08 23.49
CA GLU A 321 -10.47 9.78 24.76
C GLU A 321 -11.26 11.09 24.60
N ARG A 322 -10.87 11.90 23.59
CA ARG A 322 -11.26 13.32 23.48
C ARG A 322 -12.46 13.57 22.55
N ARG A 323 -13.03 12.55 21.93
CA ARG A 323 -14.21 12.67 21.06
C ARG A 323 -15.43 11.99 21.69
N PRO A 324 -16.64 12.58 21.60
CA PRO A 324 -17.83 11.96 22.15
C PRO A 324 -18.09 10.54 21.62
N TRP A 325 -17.79 10.29 20.35
CA TRP A 325 -17.96 8.98 19.71
C TRP A 325 -16.91 7.93 20.12
N GLY A 326 -15.79 8.33 20.72
CA GLY A 326 -14.71 7.43 21.10
C GLY A 326 -14.88 6.79 22.48
N LYS A 327 -15.69 7.41 23.36
CA LYS A 327 -15.87 6.99 24.74
C LYS A 327 -16.61 5.65 24.81
N GLY A 328 -15.91 4.62 25.30
CA GLY A 328 -16.46 3.26 25.40
C GLY A 328 -16.64 2.55 24.05
N LEU A 329 -16.03 3.08 22.97
CA LEU A 329 -16.10 2.50 21.63
C LEU A 329 -15.43 1.11 21.54
N LEU A 330 -14.39 0.89 22.34
CA LEU A 330 -13.53 -0.28 22.32
C LEU A 330 -13.54 -0.97 23.69
N GLN A 331 -13.62 -2.30 23.69
CA GLN A 331 -13.56 -3.12 24.91
C GLN A 331 -12.13 -3.42 25.33
N ARG A 332 -11.24 -3.65 24.35
CA ARG A 332 -9.79 -3.81 24.55
C ARG A 332 -9.05 -2.50 24.37
N SER A 333 -7.85 -2.39 24.96
CA SER A 333 -7.05 -1.17 24.87
C SER A 333 -6.61 -0.85 23.44
N PHE A 334 -6.32 0.43 23.20
CA PHE A 334 -5.80 0.89 21.91
C PHE A 334 -4.49 0.19 21.54
N ASP A 335 -3.59 -0.03 22.51
CA ASP A 335 -2.30 -0.69 22.28
C ASP A 335 -2.44 -2.18 21.93
N GLU A 336 -3.43 -2.89 22.48
CA GLU A 336 -3.71 -4.29 22.12
C GLU A 336 -4.21 -4.42 20.67
N GLN A 337 -5.04 -3.49 20.21
CA GLN A 337 -5.52 -3.46 18.83
C GLN A 337 -4.44 -2.95 17.88
N TRP A 338 -3.67 -1.94 18.28
CA TRP A 338 -2.52 -1.47 17.52
C TRP A 338 -1.48 -2.57 17.31
N ALA A 339 -1.30 -3.48 18.28
CA ALA A 339 -0.41 -4.63 18.14
C ALA A 339 -0.88 -5.66 17.10
N GLN A 340 -2.17 -5.68 16.71
CA GLN A 340 -2.65 -6.54 15.62
C GLN A 340 -2.27 -6.01 14.23
N LEU A 341 -1.83 -4.75 14.15
CA LEU A 341 -1.32 -4.13 12.94
C LEU A 341 0.18 -4.36 12.79
N SER A 342 0.64 -4.39 11.54
CA SER A 342 2.04 -4.47 11.17
C SER A 342 2.27 -3.68 9.87
N PHE A 343 3.49 -3.18 9.72
CA PHE A 343 3.85 -2.25 8.65
C PHE A 343 5.17 -2.69 8.02
N ASP A 344 5.32 -2.49 6.71
CA ASP A 344 6.57 -2.75 6.00
C ASP A 344 7.61 -1.62 6.19
N THR A 345 8.75 -1.73 5.50
CA THR A 345 9.81 -0.70 5.46
C THR A 345 9.91 0.03 4.12
N ALA A 346 8.85 0.01 3.30
CA ALA A 346 8.79 0.65 1.99
C ALA A 346 8.61 2.18 2.07
N VAL A 347 9.34 2.83 2.99
CA VAL A 347 9.29 4.27 3.31
C VAL A 347 10.46 5.08 2.71
N HIS A 348 11.20 4.48 1.77
CA HIS A 348 12.29 5.08 0.96
C HIS A 348 13.51 5.69 1.68
N ARG A 349 13.48 5.88 3.00
CA ARG A 349 14.62 6.36 3.83
C ARG A 349 14.83 5.50 5.07
N THR A 350 15.92 5.74 5.79
CA THR A 350 16.29 5.03 7.03
C THR A 350 15.83 5.74 8.30
N ASP A 351 15.75 7.07 8.30
CA ASP A 351 15.25 7.90 9.41
C ASP A 351 13.71 7.83 9.54
N ALA A 352 12.99 7.53 8.45
CA ALA A 352 11.57 7.20 8.49
C ALA A 352 11.25 5.81 9.07
N ARG A 353 12.25 5.01 9.48
CA ARG A 353 12.07 3.62 9.94
C ARG A 353 11.84 3.45 11.44
N GLU A 354 11.64 4.53 12.20
CA GLU A 354 11.21 4.46 13.60
C GLU A 354 9.71 4.07 13.74
N VAL A 355 9.24 3.14 12.90
CA VAL A 355 7.89 2.57 12.93
C VAL A 355 7.90 1.31 13.83
N PRO A 356 7.04 1.22 14.85
CA PRO A 356 7.07 0.09 15.77
C PRO A 356 6.69 -1.27 15.14
N ARG A 357 7.52 -2.30 15.45
CA ARG A 357 7.18 -3.73 15.50
C ARG A 357 6.75 -4.41 14.19
N GLN A 358 7.74 -4.76 13.37
CA GLN A 358 7.54 -5.69 12.25
C GLN A 358 7.35 -7.16 12.71
N ASP A 359 8.04 -7.60 13.78
CA ASP A 359 8.09 -8.97 14.32
C ASP A 359 6.76 -9.74 14.36
N GLN A 360 5.63 -9.06 14.61
CA GLN A 360 4.36 -9.73 14.84
C GLN A 360 3.76 -10.33 13.56
N PHE A 361 3.97 -9.70 12.39
CA PHE A 361 3.61 -10.32 11.12
C PHE A 361 4.43 -11.57 10.86
N ALA A 362 5.76 -11.48 10.97
CA ALA A 362 6.66 -12.62 10.79
C ALA A 362 6.27 -13.81 11.70
N ARG A 363 5.87 -13.54 12.95
CA ARG A 363 5.39 -14.58 13.88
C ARG A 363 4.05 -15.19 13.45
N SER A 364 3.07 -14.41 12.97
CA SER A 364 1.78 -14.96 12.49
C SER A 364 1.93 -15.68 11.15
N PHE A 365 2.64 -15.10 10.20
CA PHE A 365 3.06 -15.72 8.94
C PHE A 365 3.74 -17.08 9.19
N ALA A 366 4.76 -17.12 10.05
CA ALA A 366 5.46 -18.36 10.39
C ALA A 366 4.66 -19.31 11.30
N ARG A 367 3.55 -18.88 11.93
CA ARG A 367 2.56 -19.79 12.54
C ARG A 367 1.66 -20.43 11.47
N GLY A 368 1.23 -19.67 10.47
CA GLY A 368 0.54 -20.18 9.28
C GLY A 368 1.39 -21.20 8.49
N CYS A 369 2.71 -20.99 8.41
CA CYS A 369 3.64 -21.97 7.83
C CYS A 369 3.80 -23.25 8.65
N ARG A 370 3.55 -23.24 9.97
CA ARG A 370 3.73 -24.41 10.86
C ARG A 370 2.61 -25.44 10.78
N LYS A 371 1.41 -25.07 10.31
CA LYS A 371 0.32 -26.03 10.05
C LYS A 371 0.57 -26.75 8.70
N ASN A 372 1.35 -27.83 8.73
CA ASN A 372 1.59 -28.76 7.62
C ASN A 372 1.23 -30.19 8.11
N PRO A 373 0.49 -31.04 7.35
CA PRO A 373 -0.07 -32.30 7.89
C PRO A 373 0.93 -33.38 8.36
N ARG A 374 2.25 -33.13 8.33
CA ARG A 374 3.30 -34.14 8.58
C ARG A 374 3.92 -34.12 9.98
N GLY A 375 3.40 -33.34 10.93
CA GLY A 375 3.64 -33.52 12.37
C GLY A 375 5.09 -33.41 12.87
N GLN A 376 6.03 -32.85 12.09
CA GLN A 376 7.40 -32.65 12.56
C GLN A 376 7.49 -31.51 13.58
N ARG A 377 8.25 -31.72 14.66
CA ARG A 377 8.36 -30.76 15.77
C ARG A 377 9.14 -29.50 15.34
N PRO A 378 8.88 -28.33 15.96
CA PRO A 378 9.55 -27.09 15.58
C PRO A 378 11.04 -27.12 15.94
N THR A 379 11.88 -26.68 15.01
CA THR A 379 13.25 -26.23 15.29
C THR A 379 13.27 -24.71 15.46
N ASP A 380 14.22 -24.18 16.24
CA ASP A 380 14.24 -22.80 16.76
C ASP A 380 14.48 -21.66 15.73
N LEU A 381 14.35 -21.91 14.43
CA LEU A 381 14.74 -20.95 13.37
C LEU A 381 13.96 -19.63 13.42
N CYS A 382 12.67 -19.66 13.77
CA CYS A 382 11.77 -18.52 13.58
C CYS A 382 11.99 -17.32 14.56
N HIS A 383 12.84 -17.46 15.58
CA HIS A 383 13.09 -16.35 16.51
C HIS A 383 14.09 -15.30 15.98
N ARG A 384 14.60 -15.45 14.74
CA ARG A 384 15.69 -14.62 14.18
C ARG A 384 15.43 -14.14 12.74
N SER A 385 14.20 -13.77 12.42
CA SER A 385 13.88 -13.19 11.11
C SER A 385 13.85 -11.66 11.16
N ARG A 386 14.42 -10.98 10.16
CA ARG A 386 14.22 -9.54 9.93
C ARG A 386 13.29 -9.33 8.75
N LEU A 387 12.25 -8.53 8.97
CA LEU A 387 11.36 -8.07 7.91
C LEU A 387 12.03 -6.93 7.15
N VAL A 388 12.34 -7.15 5.88
CA VAL A 388 12.94 -6.14 5.01
C VAL A 388 12.22 -6.16 3.68
N THR A 389 11.38 -5.14 3.46
CA THR A 389 10.87 -4.87 2.12
C THR A 389 11.92 -4.10 1.34
N LEU A 390 12.38 -4.71 0.25
CA LEU A 390 13.22 -4.06 -0.74
C LEU A 390 12.31 -3.51 -1.82
N LEU A 391 12.16 -2.18 -1.83
CA LEU A 391 11.38 -1.42 -2.80
C LEU A 391 11.84 -1.69 -4.25
N SER A 392 11.24 -2.68 -4.90
CA SER A 392 11.39 -2.93 -6.35
C SER A 392 10.42 -2.10 -7.21
N GLU A 393 9.45 -1.41 -6.61
CA GLU A 393 8.17 -1.14 -7.29
C GLU A 393 7.89 0.32 -7.68
N VAL A 394 8.71 1.31 -7.31
CA VAL A 394 8.52 2.71 -7.78
C VAL A 394 9.81 3.32 -8.35
N ALA A 395 10.13 2.93 -9.58
CA ALA A 395 11.13 3.60 -10.42
C ALA A 395 10.45 4.29 -11.63
N ALA A 396 9.93 5.50 -11.38
CA ALA A 396 9.54 6.49 -12.38
C ALA A 396 8.55 6.04 -13.48
N ALA A 397 7.27 5.90 -13.12
CA ALA A 397 6.21 6.15 -14.09
C ALA A 397 6.35 7.60 -14.62
N ARG A 398 6.41 7.76 -15.95
CA ARG A 398 6.28 9.07 -16.60
C ARG A 398 5.19 8.96 -17.66
N ARG A 399 3.98 9.39 -17.31
CA ARG A 399 2.85 9.40 -18.26
C ARG A 399 3.10 10.46 -19.34
N ARG A 400 3.60 10.06 -20.52
CA ARG A 400 3.56 10.94 -21.70
C ARG A 400 2.09 11.15 -22.09
N ARG A 401 1.52 12.30 -21.70
CA ARG A 401 0.22 12.73 -22.23
C ARG A 401 0.32 12.78 -23.75
N ARG A 402 -0.43 11.93 -24.46
CA ARG A 402 -0.74 12.15 -25.87
C ARG A 402 -1.56 13.42 -25.96
N THR A 403 -0.91 14.53 -26.31
CA THR A 403 -1.59 15.72 -26.82
C THR A 403 -2.29 15.34 -28.11
N ARG A 404 -3.58 15.62 -28.19
CA ARG A 404 -4.39 15.58 -29.41
C ARG A 404 -5.10 16.92 -29.53
#